data_AF-A0A443K7J7-F1
#
_entry.id   AF-A0A443K7J7-F1
#
_cell.length_a   1.000
_cell.length_b   1.000
_cell.length_c   1.000
_cell.angle_alpha   90.00
_cell.angle_beta   90.00
_cell.angle_gamma   90.00
#
_symmetry.space_group_name_H-M   'P 1'
#
loop_
_entity.id
_entity.type
_entity.pdbx_description
1 polymer ?
#
loop_
_entity_poly.entity_id
_entity_poly.type
_entity_poly.pdbx_seq_one_letter_code
_entity_poly.pdbx_strand_id
1 'polypeptide(L)' 'MVRIDKDRHVNPAFVSFLEWDRRHYMNGPGESVLVITMYDGTTHRVRHEPGYYGGADAYAVEKAILSAPNFGQGVI' A
#
# COMPACT_ATOMS: atom_id res chain seq x y z
N MET A 1 -6.97 9.09 -7.10
CA MET A 1 -5.54 8.71 -6.93
C MET A 1 -5.28 8.59 -5.44
N VAL A 2 -4.59 7.53 -4.98
CA VAL A 2 -4.29 7.30 -3.55
C VAL A 2 -2.82 7.57 -3.30
N ARG A 3 -2.51 8.40 -2.30
CA ARG A 3 -1.14 8.68 -1.88
C ARG A 3 -0.62 7.51 -1.05
N ILE A 4 0.53 6.96 -1.43
CA ILE A 4 1.15 5.81 -0.75
C ILE A 4 2.42 6.18 0.02
N ASP A 5 3.03 7.32 -0.31
CA ASP A 5 4.24 7.85 0.31
C ASP A 5 4.25 9.39 0.14
N LYS A 6 5.26 10.07 0.68
CA LYS A 6 5.44 11.50 0.51
C LYS A 6 5.40 11.92 -0.97
N ASP A 7 6.08 11.16 -1.83
CA ASP A 7 6.29 11.53 -3.23
C ASP A 7 5.56 10.61 -4.23
N ARG A 8 4.89 9.54 -3.74
CA ARG A 8 4.33 8.49 -4.60
C ARG A 8 2.82 8.37 -4.45
N HIS A 9 2.16 8.20 -5.58
CA HIS A 9 0.72 8.01 -5.68
C HIS A 9 0.42 6.84 -6.62
N VAL A 10 -0.63 6.07 -6.31
CA VAL A 10 -1.12 4.97 -7.14
C VAL A 10 -2.55 5.24 -7.59
N ASN A 11 -2.92 4.67 -8.73
CA ASN A 11 -4.30 4.66 -9.17
C ASN A 11 -4.95 3.32 -8.78
N PRO A 12 -5.95 3.31 -7.87
CA PRO A 12 -6.63 2.09 -7.44
C PRO A 12 -7.23 1.25 -8.58
N ALA A 13 -7.60 1.87 -9.70
CA ALA A 13 -8.14 1.18 -10.87
C ALA A 13 -7.16 0.20 -11.52
N PHE A 14 -5.86 0.40 -11.29
CA PHE A 14 -4.77 -0.39 -11.85
C PHE A 14 -4.07 -1.25 -10.79
N VAL A 15 -4.59 -1.31 -9.57
CA VAL A 15 -4.06 -2.21 -8.53
C VAL A 15 -4.61 -3.61 -8.81
N SER A 16 -3.70 -4.56 -8.96
CA SER A 16 -4.01 -5.97 -9.19
C SER A 16 -4.12 -6.74 -7.89
N PHE A 17 -3.18 -6.54 -6.96
CA PHE A 17 -3.14 -7.26 -5.68
C PHE A 17 -2.59 -6.42 -4.54
N LEU A 18 -3.04 -6.71 -3.33
CA LEU A 18 -2.58 -6.12 -2.06
C LEU A 18 -2.17 -7.23 -1.10
N GLU A 19 -0.99 -7.12 -0.51
CA GLU A 19 -0.47 -8.08 0.45
C GLU A 19 0.19 -7.37 1.64
N TRP A 20 0.03 -7.93 2.84
CA TRP A 20 0.83 -7.51 3.98
C TRP A 20 2.04 -8.42 4.16
N ASP A 21 3.23 -7.88 3.97
CA ASP A 21 4.48 -8.51 4.41
C ASP A 21 4.69 -8.20 5.89
N ARG A 22 4.26 -9.13 6.75
CA ARG A 22 4.41 -9.06 8.21
C ARG A 22 5.61 -9.89 8.64
N ARG A 23 6.82 -9.43 8.31
CA ARG A 23 8.03 -10.05 8.85
C ARG A 23 8.13 -9.75 10.33
N HIS A 24 8.00 -10.81 11.12
CA HIS A 24 8.29 -10.78 12.55
C HIS A 24 9.81 -10.65 12.74
N TYR A 25 10.33 -9.43 12.68
CA TYR A 25 11.71 -9.18 13.09
C TYR A 25 11.77 -9.32 14.62
N MET A 26 12.58 -10.27 15.10
CA MET A 26 12.71 -10.68 16.50
C MET A 26 13.07 -9.55 17.49
N ASN A 27 13.38 -8.33 17.01
CA ASN A 27 13.97 -7.23 17.78
C ASN A 27 13.21 -5.89 17.67
N GLY A 28 11.92 -5.87 17.32
CA GLY A 28 11.14 -4.62 17.34
C GLY A 28 9.67 -4.82 17.01
N PRO A 29 8.81 -3.80 17.25
CA PRO A 29 7.42 -3.83 16.77
C PRO A 29 7.47 -4.06 15.25
N GLY A 30 6.96 -5.20 14.82
CA GLY A 30 7.18 -5.74 13.48
C GLY A 30 6.91 -4.71 12.39
N GLU A 31 7.91 -4.47 11.54
CA GLU A 31 7.79 -3.64 10.35
C GLU A 31 6.70 -4.27 9.46
N SER A 32 5.48 -3.74 9.56
CA SER A 32 4.37 -4.17 8.72
C SER A 32 4.45 -3.38 7.42
N VAL A 33 4.73 -4.07 6.32
CA VAL A 33 4.85 -3.46 5.00
C VAL A 33 3.65 -3.88 4.16
N LEU A 34 2.92 -2.90 3.62
CA LEU A 34 1.90 -3.15 2.61
C LEU A 34 2.58 -3.18 1.24
N VAL A 35 2.41 -4.29 0.54
CA VAL A 35 2.88 -4.53 -0.82
C VAL A 35 1.70 -4.33 -1.77
N ILE A 36 1.84 -3.39 -2.69
CA ILE A 36 0.84 -3.03 -3.69
C ILE A 36 1.37 -3.44 -5.05
N THR A 37 0.72 -4.39 -5.70
CA THR A 37 1.10 -4.85 -7.04
C THR A 37 0.14 -4.25 -8.05
N MET A 38 0.68 -3.49 -8.99
CA MET A 38 -0.02 -2.87 -10.11
C MET A 38 -0.24 -3.89 -11.24
N TYR A 39 -1.15 -3.61 -12.17
CA TYR A 39 -1.48 -4.51 -13.29
C TYR A 39 -0.30 -4.81 -14.22
N ASP A 40 0.63 -3.87 -14.35
CA ASP A 40 1.85 -3.98 -15.16
C ASP A 40 2.95 -4.82 -14.47
N GLY A 41 2.68 -5.33 -13.27
CA GLY A 41 3.63 -6.06 -12.43
C GLY A 41 4.49 -5.15 -11.54
N THR A 42 4.36 -3.82 -11.64
CA THR A 42 5.08 -2.88 -10.78
C THR A 42 4.64 -3.09 -9.33
N THR A 43 5.60 -3.20 -8.42
CA THR A 43 5.33 -3.43 -7.00
C THR A 43 5.78 -2.23 -6.17
N HIS A 44 4.88 -1.69 -5.36
CA HIS A 44 5.18 -0.63 -4.40
C HIS A 44 5.13 -1.19 -2.98
N ARG A 45 6.16 -0.88 -2.19
CA ARG A 45 6.24 -1.23 -0.77
C ARG A 45 6.01 0.01 0.07
N VAL A 46 5.02 -0.06 0.94
CA VAL A 46 4.61 1.01 1.86
C VAL A 46 4.85 0.52 3.27
N ARG A 47 5.88 1.05 3.92
CA ARG A 47 6.17 0.73 5.31
C ARG A 47 5.19 1.48 6.22
N HIS A 48 4.60 0.79 7.19
CA HIS A 48 3.74 1.42 8.18
C HIS A 48 4.60 2.16 9.23
N GLU A 49 4.70 3.48 9.10
CA GLU A 49 5.47 4.33 10.02
C GLU A 49 4.69 5.61 10.38
N PRO A 50 3.47 5.51 10.93
CA PRO A 50 2.60 6.66 11.17
C PRO A 50 3.17 7.67 12.17
N GLY A 51 4.13 7.25 13.01
CA GLY A 51 4.81 8.11 13.99
C GLY A 51 6.06 8.82 13.46
N TYR A 52 6.51 8.53 12.24
CA TYR A 52 7.69 9.16 11.64
C TYR A 52 7.28 10.36 10.79
N TYR A 53 8.08 11.43 10.76
CA TYR A 53 7.75 12.63 10.00
C TYR A 53 7.71 12.34 8.49
N GLY A 54 6.52 12.36 7.91
CA GLY A 54 6.30 11.97 6.51
C GLY A 54 6.21 10.46 6.27
N GLY A 55 6.16 9.65 7.34
CA GLY A 55 5.92 8.22 7.27
C GLY A 55 4.49 7.91 6.82
N ALA A 56 4.33 6.81 6.09
CA ALA A 56 3.05 6.41 5.54
C ALA A 56 2.24 5.60 6.56
N ASP A 57 0.95 5.88 6.64
CA ASP A 57 0.01 4.97 7.30
C ASP A 57 -0.49 3.94 6.29
N ALA A 58 0.21 2.81 6.24
CA ALA A 58 -0.14 1.71 5.34
C ALA A 58 -1.58 1.17 5.53
N TYR A 59 -2.17 1.23 6.73
CA TYR A 59 -3.56 0.81 6.94
C TYR A 59 -4.55 1.82 6.33
N ALA A 60 -4.27 3.12 6.46
CA ALA A 60 -5.06 4.15 5.80
C ALA A 60 -4.95 4.04 4.26
N VAL A 61 -3.76 3.70 3.75
CA VAL A 61 -3.54 3.46 2.32
C VAL A 61 -4.36 2.25 1.82
N GLU A 62 -4.27 1.11 2.50
CA GLU A 62 -5.06 -0.09 2.16
C GLU A 62 -6.55 0.25 2.13
N LYS A 63 -7.05 0.89 3.20
CA LYS A 63 -8.47 1.28 3.29
C LYS A 63 -8.87 2.22 2.16
N ALA A 64 -8.03 3.18 1.79
CA ALA A 64 -8.31 4.12 0.70
C ALA A 64 -8.34 3.43 -0.67
N ILE A 65 -7.47 2.43 -0.90
CA ILE A 65 -7.48 1.64 -2.14
C ILE A 65 -8.73 0.76 -2.20
N LEU A 66 -9.04 0.03 -1.13
CA LEU A 66 -10.20 -0.87 -1.08
C LEU A 66 -11.54 -0.13 -1.13
N SER A 67 -11.60 1.08 -0.58
CA SER A 67 -12.81 1.91 -0.60
C SER A 67 -12.97 2.69 -1.91
N ALA A 68 -12.00 2.59 -2.84
CA ALA A 68 -12.08 3.28 -4.12
C ALA A 68 -13.10 2.56 -5.02
N PRO A 69 -14.07 3.28 -5.63
CA PRO A 69 -15.13 2.68 -6.43
C PRO A 69 -14.63 1.95 -7.69
N ASN A 70 -13.37 2.19 -8.09
CA ASN A 70 -12.76 1.61 -9.29
C ASN A 70 -11.78 0.48 -8.97
N PHE A 71 -11.60 0.09 -7.70
CA PHE A 71 -10.69 -0.99 -7.34
C PHE A 71 -11.09 -2.31 -8.04
N GLY A 72 -10.16 -2.95 -8.73
CA GLY A 72 -10.41 -4.20 -9.47
C GLY A 72 -11.30 -4.08 -10.70
N GLN A 73 -11.73 -2.87 -11.10
CA GLN A 73 -12.58 -2.64 -12.27
C GLN A 73 -11.81 -2.49 -13.59
N GLY A 74 -10.47 -2.41 -13.54
CA GLY A 74 -9.60 -2.25 -14.71
C GLY A 74 -9.26 -3.55 -15.46
N VAL A 75 -10.00 -4.63 -15.22
CA VAL A 75 -9.80 -5.95 -15.86
C VAL A 75 -11.08 -6.33 -16.61
N ILE A 76 -11.20 -5.84 -17.86
CA ILE A 76 -12.10 -6.37 -18.89
C ILE A 76 -11.37 -6.31 -20.23
#